data_AF-A0A512BLZ8-F1
#
_entry.id   AF-A0A512BLZ8-F1
#
_cell.length_a   1.000
_cell.length_b   1.000
_cell.length_c   1.000
_cell.angle_alpha   90.00
_cell.angle_beta   90.00
_cell.angle_gamma   90.00
#
_symmetry.space_group_name_H-M   'P 1'
#
loop_
_entity.id
_entity.type
_entity.pdbx_description
1 polymer ?
#
loop_
_entity_poly.entity_id
_entity_poly.type
_entity_poly.pdbx_seq_one_letter_code
_entity_poly.pdbx_strand_id
1 'polypeptide(L)'
;MAGNKTIKFTAITRAGYEYQDLVGIEMLIRHHRDPALFEWVQLESDDPSVKSLDDVVAKRMNGSVEYFQVKFTVDPAEHALDWDYLLSKKEKGTSMLAKWAKSFARAKANGPIHSAQLKTNRIPSSDFAACMNGQLIDLSKVPATTRASIEVECGGASSAADFFNVFAFDTGLPDLDRYEAQLRDRLVPTDTDSAGWLLLRNEVTRWAILQREPPPDGKILRDHVVRLISKKRPRPLRQDFFVPEGYEPPSPTFDNDLRNRVADSATPLTVLWGTPGRGKSTYLSYLSQELQTAGDAVIRHHYFLSAEDSGTNRTSYTDIAMSLYEQLFSRYPEFTAGVTEDPDNLRRGLATAADNLAHDGKRLYLIVDGLDHVYRDTHRTDQLNHLFNALFPLPDNLALIVGTQRVADDQLPSKLLLNATPADWIEIPRMDEVAVRHWLETQDRSRPVAVRWSGRRAEEIDKIVAALFKISQGHPLHLIYAFEGLVRSGEPLDGDVVLALPPCPDGDIRTYYKSLWIRIAEPSRAVLHALAGSDFFWPSAGIRQCIGEFGEIAFLLEPHNSGMVPFHGSIFAWVRERDDHKESYEVLLPDIVARLKKTRPSTGDGDGSGSPRLVPETPPLF
;
A
#
# COMPACT_ATOMS: atom_id res chain seq x y z
N MET A 1 11.18 30.29 20.69
CA MET A 1 10.59 29.46 21.76
C MET A 1 9.12 29.30 21.44
N ALA A 2 8.73 28.18 20.84
CA ALA A 2 7.31 27.86 20.67
C ALA A 2 6.76 27.49 22.05
N GLY A 3 5.66 28.08 22.49
CA GLY A 3 5.08 27.79 23.79
C GLY A 3 4.69 26.31 23.89
N ASN A 4 5.02 25.67 25.02
CA ASN A 4 4.60 24.30 25.29
C ASN A 4 3.07 24.21 25.15
N LYS A 5 2.60 23.37 24.23
CA LYS A 5 1.18 23.10 24.10
C LYS A 5 0.69 22.43 25.38
N THR A 6 -0.38 22.96 25.98
CA THR A 6 -0.96 22.39 27.18
C THR A 6 -1.72 21.11 26.85
N ILE A 7 -1.28 19.97 27.40
CA ILE A 7 -1.98 18.69 27.27
C ILE A 7 -3.25 18.73 28.14
N LYS A 8 -4.38 18.29 27.59
CA LYS A 8 -5.64 18.18 28.34
C LYS A 8 -5.45 17.22 29.51
N PHE A 9 -5.95 17.58 30.69
CA PHE A 9 -5.86 16.75 31.89
C PHE A 9 -6.36 15.31 31.67
N THR A 10 -7.47 15.14 30.94
CA THR A 10 -8.04 13.82 30.61
C THR A 10 -7.21 13.01 29.61
N ALA A 11 -6.25 13.64 28.92
CA ALA A 11 -5.40 13.00 27.92
C ALA A 11 -3.98 12.71 28.42
N ILE A 12 -3.65 12.99 29.69
CA ILE A 12 -2.31 12.79 30.25
C ILE A 12 -1.85 11.34 30.12
N THR A 13 -2.73 10.37 30.40
CA THR A 13 -2.42 8.94 30.28
C THR A 13 -2.07 8.57 28.83
N ARG A 14 -2.84 9.08 27.86
CA ARG A 14 -2.58 8.86 26.44
C ARG A 14 -1.23 9.47 26.02
N ALA A 15 -0.95 10.69 26.45
CA ALA A 15 0.34 11.33 26.20
C ALA A 15 1.50 10.54 26.82
N GLY A 16 1.29 9.89 27.96
CA GLY A 16 2.25 8.96 28.56
C GLY A 16 2.57 7.76 27.66
N TYR A 17 1.55 7.11 27.09
CA TYR A 17 1.75 6.01 26.13
C TYR A 17 2.42 6.49 24.84
N GLU A 18 2.03 7.64 24.30
CA GLU A 18 2.69 8.23 23.14
C GLU A 18 4.18 8.54 23.43
N TYR A 19 4.51 9.01 24.63
CA TYR A 19 5.89 9.22 25.05
C TYR A 19 6.68 7.91 25.16
N GLN A 20 6.04 6.84 25.61
CA GLN A 20 6.64 5.51 25.66
C GLN A 20 6.91 4.95 24.26
N ASP A 21 5.99 5.11 23.32
CA ASP A 21 6.19 4.76 21.90
C ASP A 21 7.42 5.48 21.32
N LEU A 22 7.66 6.75 21.70
CA LEU A 22 8.86 7.49 21.26
C LEU A 22 10.16 6.87 21.82
N VAL A 23 10.17 6.44 23.09
CA VAL A 23 11.32 5.70 23.65
C VAL A 23 11.52 4.38 22.89
N GLY A 24 10.43 3.69 22.56
CA GLY A 24 10.46 2.51 21.69
C GLY A 24 11.11 2.81 20.33
N ILE A 25 10.66 3.87 19.65
CA ILE A 25 11.24 4.33 18.38
C ILE A 25 12.73 4.63 18.52
N GLU A 26 13.17 5.28 19.58
CA GLU A 26 14.60 5.53 19.82
C GLU A 26 15.41 4.22 19.84
N MET A 27 14.88 3.16 20.47
CA MET A 27 15.53 1.85 20.51
C MET A 27 15.54 1.17 19.14
N LEU A 28 14.44 1.29 18.38
CA LEU A 28 14.37 0.78 17.01
C LEU A 28 15.34 1.52 16.07
N ILE A 29 15.58 2.82 16.27
CA ILE A 29 16.61 3.56 15.52
C ILE A 29 18.01 2.98 15.82
N ARG A 30 18.32 2.68 17.09
CA ARG A 30 19.58 1.99 17.44
C ARG A 30 19.68 0.63 16.74
N HIS A 31 18.60 -0.15 16.77
CA HIS A 31 18.54 -1.47 16.13
C HIS A 31 18.74 -1.40 14.62
N HIS A 32 18.19 -0.37 13.97
CA HIS A 32 18.36 -0.12 12.54
C HIS A 32 19.81 0.22 12.18
N ARG A 33 20.43 1.12 12.94
CA ARG A 33 21.78 1.67 12.69
C ARG A 33 22.90 0.67 12.94
N ASP A 34 22.76 -0.19 13.95
CA ASP A 34 23.77 -1.19 14.31
C ASP A 34 23.19 -2.61 14.16
N PRO A 35 23.53 -3.32 13.07
CA PRO A 35 23.05 -4.68 12.83
C PRO A 35 23.49 -5.72 13.86
N ALA A 36 24.56 -5.46 14.61
CA ALA A 36 25.10 -6.40 15.58
C ALA A 36 24.63 -6.11 17.02
N LEU A 37 23.82 -5.07 17.22
CA LEU A 37 23.45 -4.61 18.55
C LEU A 37 22.42 -5.51 19.21
N PHE A 38 21.24 -5.63 18.60
CA PHE A 38 20.11 -6.37 19.14
C PHE A 38 19.78 -7.59 18.29
N GLU A 39 19.39 -8.67 18.95
CA GLU A 39 18.71 -9.82 18.35
C GLU A 39 17.25 -9.44 18.06
N TRP A 40 16.59 -8.78 19.02
CA TRP A 40 15.22 -8.28 18.90
C TRP A 40 14.92 -7.18 19.93
N VAL A 41 13.86 -6.42 19.66
CA VAL A 41 13.24 -5.45 20.58
C VAL A 41 11.76 -5.81 20.78
N GLN A 42 11.22 -5.63 21.97
CA GLN A 42 9.80 -5.81 22.28
C GLN A 42 9.29 -4.57 23.03
N LEU A 43 8.10 -4.11 22.66
CA LEU A 43 7.39 -3.00 23.31
C LEU A 43 6.27 -3.58 24.16
N GLU A 44 6.02 -3.01 25.34
CA GLU A 44 4.98 -3.50 26.28
C GLU A 44 5.09 -5.02 26.48
N SER A 45 6.28 -5.47 26.92
CA SER A 45 6.59 -6.90 27.03
C SER A 45 5.62 -7.61 27.98
N ASP A 46 5.06 -8.70 27.51
CA ASP A 46 4.16 -9.56 28.27
C ASP A 46 4.90 -10.58 29.15
N ASP A 47 6.24 -10.51 29.19
CA ASP A 47 7.06 -11.41 29.99
C ASP A 47 6.78 -11.24 31.50
N PRO A 48 6.22 -12.26 32.16
CA PRO A 48 5.84 -12.18 33.57
C PRO A 48 7.04 -11.98 34.51
N SER A 49 8.27 -12.21 34.03
CA SER A 49 9.49 -12.03 34.81
C SER A 49 9.90 -10.56 34.99
N VAL A 50 9.42 -9.66 34.12
CA VAL A 50 9.81 -8.23 34.11
C VAL A 50 8.65 -7.25 34.13
N LYS A 51 7.51 -7.64 34.70
CA LYS A 51 6.23 -6.89 34.90
C LYS A 51 6.26 -5.43 35.41
N SER A 52 7.41 -4.85 35.68
CA SER A 52 7.56 -3.42 36.02
C SER A 52 8.85 -2.84 35.44
N LEU A 53 9.38 -3.48 34.40
CA LEU A 53 10.56 -3.15 33.59
C LEU A 53 10.31 -3.70 32.17
N ASP A 54 9.09 -3.51 31.70
CA ASP A 54 8.46 -4.17 30.55
C ASP A 54 8.12 -3.21 29.41
N ASP A 55 8.11 -1.90 29.66
CA ASP A 55 7.73 -0.88 28.66
C ASP A 55 8.51 -1.03 27.34
N VAL A 56 9.84 -1.21 27.41
CA VAL A 56 10.68 -1.61 26.26
C VAL A 56 11.78 -2.58 26.73
N VAL A 57 11.88 -3.73 26.07
CA VAL A 57 12.87 -4.77 26.35
C VAL A 57 13.65 -5.09 25.08
N ALA A 58 14.97 -5.08 25.13
CA ALA A 58 15.81 -5.38 23.97
C ALA A 58 16.88 -6.42 24.31
N LYS A 59 16.86 -7.55 23.61
CA LYS A 59 17.89 -8.58 23.76
C LYS A 59 19.04 -8.31 22.81
N ARG A 60 20.27 -8.25 23.34
CA ARG A 60 21.49 -8.08 22.56
C ARG A 60 21.95 -9.39 21.93
N MET A 61 22.71 -9.29 20.84
CA MET A 61 23.30 -10.44 20.15
C MET A 61 24.22 -11.30 21.04
N ASN A 62 24.79 -10.72 22.10
CA ASN A 62 25.61 -11.45 23.08
C ASN A 62 24.80 -12.16 24.17
N GLY A 63 23.46 -12.16 24.08
CA GLY A 63 22.55 -12.79 25.02
C GLY A 63 22.18 -11.97 26.25
N SER A 64 22.79 -10.81 26.47
CA SER A 64 22.41 -9.88 27.55
C SER A 64 21.20 -9.01 27.18
N VAL A 65 20.44 -8.55 28.17
CA VAL A 65 19.17 -7.82 27.94
C VAL A 65 19.24 -6.38 28.47
N GLU A 66 18.69 -5.43 27.70
CA GLU A 66 18.42 -4.06 28.13
C GLU A 66 16.94 -3.91 28.50
N TYR A 67 16.68 -3.34 29.67
CA TYR A 67 15.34 -3.05 30.17
C TYR A 67 15.14 -1.55 30.33
N PHE A 68 14.00 -1.05 29.85
CA PHE A 68 13.63 0.35 29.97
C PHE A 68 12.25 0.46 30.59
N GLN A 69 12.16 1.27 31.64
CA GLN A 69 10.89 1.78 32.14
C GLN A 69 10.80 3.26 31.76
N VAL A 70 9.63 3.68 31.32
CA VAL A 70 9.31 5.05 30.93
C VAL A 70 8.37 5.68 31.95
N LYS A 71 8.66 6.94 32.32
CA LYS A 71 7.74 7.79 33.09
C LYS A 71 7.68 9.18 32.49
N PHE A 72 6.47 9.64 32.22
CA PHE A 72 6.21 10.95 31.64
C PHE A 72 5.48 11.87 32.63
N THR A 73 5.79 13.16 32.59
CA THR A 73 5.03 14.23 33.27
C THR A 73 4.76 15.37 32.31
N VAL A 74 3.59 16.01 32.41
CA VAL A 74 3.27 17.21 31.61
C VAL A 74 3.92 18.48 32.18
N ASP A 75 4.26 18.48 33.46
CA ASP A 75 4.95 19.58 34.14
C ASP A 75 6.19 19.05 34.88
N PRO A 76 7.37 19.08 34.27
CA PRO A 76 8.60 18.64 34.91
C PRO A 76 9.15 19.63 35.94
N ALA A 77 8.66 20.88 35.96
CA ALA A 77 9.08 21.88 36.95
C ALA A 77 8.35 21.67 38.29
N GLU A 78 7.06 21.30 38.25
CA GLU A 78 6.28 20.98 39.44
C GLU A 78 6.43 19.52 39.89
N HIS A 79 6.81 18.62 38.99
CA HIS A 79 6.93 17.19 39.27
C HIS A 79 8.36 16.70 39.10
N ALA A 80 9.22 17.11 40.01
CA ALA A 80 10.61 16.68 40.06
C ALA A 80 10.75 15.16 40.20
N LEU A 81 11.92 14.64 39.84
CA LEU A 81 12.37 13.31 40.25
C LEU A 81 13.08 13.44 41.61
N ASP A 82 12.48 12.89 42.65
CA ASP A 82 13.01 12.92 44.01
C ASP A 82 12.77 11.59 44.75
N TRP A 83 13.27 11.53 45.98
CA TRP A 83 13.16 10.33 46.81
C TRP A 83 11.71 10.05 47.23
N ASP A 84 10.90 11.08 47.44
CA ASP A 84 9.49 10.91 47.81
C ASP A 84 8.70 10.29 46.66
N TYR A 85 8.95 10.70 45.42
CA TYR A 85 8.37 10.08 44.23
C TYR A 85 8.71 8.59 44.16
N LEU A 86 9.97 8.22 44.39
CA LEU A 86 10.40 6.82 44.31
C LEU A 86 9.89 5.95 45.47
N LEU A 87 9.84 6.49 46.69
CA LEU A 87 9.53 5.77 47.93
C LEU A 87 8.04 5.85 48.33
N SER A 88 7.28 6.80 47.78
CA SER A 88 5.86 6.97 48.11
C SER A 88 5.05 5.71 47.81
N LYS A 89 4.13 5.37 48.72
CA LYS A 89 3.21 4.25 48.60
C LYS A 89 1.89 4.54 49.31
N LYS A 90 0.81 3.96 48.79
CA LYS A 90 -0.50 3.92 49.48
C LYS A 90 -0.42 2.94 50.66
N GLU A 91 -1.34 3.03 51.63
CA GLU A 91 -1.33 2.19 52.86
C GLU A 91 -1.13 0.68 52.64
N LYS A 92 -1.66 0.13 51.55
CA LYS A 92 -1.49 -1.29 51.15
C LYS A 92 -0.73 -1.46 49.83
N GLY A 93 0.00 -0.44 49.40
CA GLY A 93 0.72 -0.38 48.13
C GLY A 93 2.21 -0.69 48.26
N THR A 94 2.85 -0.90 47.12
CA THR A 94 4.31 -0.96 46.97
C THR A 94 4.80 0.33 46.34
N SER A 95 5.98 0.80 46.77
CA SER A 95 6.63 1.96 46.16
C SER A 95 7.08 1.63 44.73
N MET A 96 7.36 2.67 43.93
CA MET A 96 7.91 2.47 42.59
C MET A 96 9.28 1.80 42.66
N LEU A 97 10.13 2.24 43.59
CA LEU A 97 11.45 1.67 43.82
C LEU A 97 11.36 0.18 44.15
N ALA A 98 10.46 -0.23 45.05
CA ALA A 98 10.28 -1.64 45.40
C ALA A 98 9.83 -2.49 44.19
N LYS A 99 8.96 -1.97 43.33
CA LYS A 99 8.50 -2.69 42.12
C LYS A 99 9.64 -2.90 41.13
N TRP A 100 10.44 -1.87 40.89
CA TRP A 100 11.58 -1.93 39.98
C TRP A 100 12.69 -2.80 40.52
N ALA A 101 13.05 -2.66 41.80
CA ALA A 101 14.05 -3.50 42.45
C ALA A 101 13.66 -4.99 42.43
N LYS A 102 12.39 -5.29 42.69
CA LYS A 102 11.87 -6.67 42.62
C LYS A 102 11.89 -7.25 41.21
N SER A 103 11.52 -6.45 40.20
CA SER A 103 11.54 -6.88 38.80
C SER A 103 12.96 -7.04 38.28
N PHE A 104 13.87 -6.15 38.67
CA PHE A 104 15.30 -6.25 38.39
C PHE A 104 15.91 -7.53 38.98
N ALA A 105 15.61 -7.86 40.24
CA ALA A 105 16.09 -9.08 40.86
C ALA A 105 15.61 -10.35 40.13
N ARG A 106 14.37 -10.35 39.62
CA ARG A 106 13.83 -11.45 38.81
C ARG A 106 14.50 -11.53 37.44
N ALA A 107 14.66 -10.40 36.76
CA ALA A 107 15.38 -10.33 35.49
C ALA A 107 16.81 -10.88 35.61
N LYS A 108 17.53 -10.47 36.68
CA LYS A 108 18.90 -10.91 36.99
C LYS A 108 18.98 -12.41 37.24
N ALA A 109 17.94 -13.01 37.82
CA ALA A 109 17.87 -14.45 38.03
C ALA A 109 17.64 -15.25 36.72
N ASN A 110 17.06 -14.62 35.70
CA ASN A 110 16.73 -15.25 34.42
C ASN A 110 17.82 -15.10 33.34
N GLY A 111 18.77 -14.19 33.53
CA GLY A 111 19.87 -14.01 32.58
C GLY A 111 20.73 -12.77 32.84
N PRO A 112 21.78 -12.58 32.02
CA PRO A 112 22.66 -11.43 32.14
C PRO A 112 21.95 -10.13 31.74
N ILE A 113 21.96 -9.14 32.64
CA ILE A 113 21.45 -7.79 32.38
C ILE A 113 22.60 -6.96 31.79
N HIS A 114 22.39 -6.36 30.61
CA HIS A 114 23.29 -5.37 30.06
C HIS A 114 23.10 -4.01 30.74
N SER A 115 21.85 -3.55 30.82
CA SER A 115 21.46 -2.35 31.55
C SER A 115 19.98 -2.39 31.92
N ALA A 116 19.60 -1.73 33.01
CA ALA A 116 18.21 -1.45 33.34
C ALA A 116 18.08 0.05 33.62
N GLN A 117 17.08 0.72 33.06
CA GLN A 117 17.04 2.18 33.08
C GLN A 117 15.63 2.74 33.25
N LEU A 118 15.51 3.83 34.00
CA LEU A 118 14.34 4.71 33.95
C LEU A 118 14.60 5.84 32.94
N LYS A 119 13.73 5.97 31.93
CA LYS A 119 13.70 7.12 31.02
C LYS A 119 12.57 8.06 31.41
N THR A 120 12.89 9.33 31.67
CA THR A 120 11.88 10.31 32.08
C THR A 120 12.22 11.74 31.69
N ASN A 121 11.19 12.53 31.40
CA ASN A 121 11.32 13.98 31.22
C ASN A 121 11.32 14.78 32.53
N ARG A 122 11.18 14.11 33.69
CA ARG A 122 11.30 14.75 35.00
C ARG A 122 12.72 15.29 35.23
N ILE A 123 12.81 16.46 35.85
CA ILE A 123 14.08 17.05 36.27
C ILE A 123 14.37 16.59 37.70
N PRO A 124 15.58 16.09 38.01
CA PRO A 124 15.92 15.68 39.36
C PRO A 124 15.97 16.88 40.31
N SER A 125 15.48 16.69 41.54
CA SER A 125 15.63 17.69 42.61
C SER A 125 17.11 17.87 42.98
N SER A 126 17.47 18.98 43.62
CA SER A 126 18.86 19.26 44.02
C SER A 126 19.48 18.12 44.82
N ASP A 127 18.71 17.56 45.76
CA ASP A 127 19.17 16.54 46.69
C ASP A 127 19.30 15.18 45.99
N PHE A 128 18.42 14.90 45.04
CA PHE A 128 18.52 13.70 44.20
C PHE A 128 19.73 13.80 43.25
N ALA A 129 19.88 14.94 42.57
CA ALA A 129 20.98 15.20 41.64
C ALA A 129 22.35 15.15 42.33
N ALA A 130 22.46 15.63 43.58
CA ALA A 130 23.69 15.53 44.38
C ALA A 130 24.13 14.07 44.64
N CYS A 131 23.19 13.12 44.61
CA CYS A 131 23.45 11.69 44.77
C CYS A 131 23.80 10.99 43.46
N MET A 132 23.61 11.64 42.30
CA MET A 132 23.90 11.04 41.00
C MET A 132 25.41 11.04 40.71
N ASN A 133 25.86 9.99 40.02
CA ASN A 133 27.18 9.87 39.41
C ASN A 133 26.98 9.45 37.94
N GLY A 134 26.93 10.44 37.04
CA GLY A 134 26.40 10.23 35.70
C GLY A 134 24.91 9.90 35.78
N GLN A 135 24.50 8.75 35.23
CA GLN A 135 23.12 8.27 35.29
C GLN A 135 22.86 7.32 36.48
N LEU A 136 23.88 6.89 37.21
CA LEU A 136 23.72 5.99 38.37
C LEU A 136 23.58 6.79 39.67
N ILE A 137 23.06 6.15 40.72
CA ILE A 137 23.04 6.72 42.07
C ILE A 137 24.19 6.17 42.89
N ASP A 138 24.95 7.07 43.50
CA ASP A 138 25.93 6.74 44.52
C ASP A 138 25.27 6.71 45.90
N LEU A 139 24.97 5.51 46.40
CA LEU A 139 24.34 5.30 47.70
C LEU A 139 25.16 5.84 48.88
N SER A 140 26.46 6.12 48.70
CA SER A 140 27.28 6.75 49.75
C SER A 140 26.95 8.23 49.94
N LYS A 141 26.40 8.89 48.92
CA LYS A 141 25.99 10.31 48.95
C LYS A 141 24.57 10.52 49.45
N VAL A 142 23.78 9.44 49.53
CA VAL A 142 22.39 9.50 49.99
C VAL A 142 22.33 9.69 51.51
N PRO A 143 21.52 10.64 52.04
CA PRO A 143 21.34 10.83 53.47
C PRO A 143 20.95 9.54 54.19
N ALA A 144 21.50 9.30 55.38
CA ALA A 144 21.37 8.04 56.10
C ALA A 144 19.91 7.60 56.34
N THR A 145 19.01 8.55 56.62
CA THR A 145 17.57 8.29 56.81
C THR A 145 16.90 7.81 55.53
N THR A 146 17.15 8.50 54.41
CA THR A 146 16.64 8.12 53.08
C THR A 146 17.22 6.80 52.62
N ARG A 147 18.53 6.57 52.88
CA ARG A 147 19.20 5.32 52.56
C ARG A 147 18.59 4.13 53.29
N ALA A 148 18.28 4.25 54.57
CA ALA A 148 17.59 3.19 55.31
C ALA A 148 16.24 2.83 54.69
N SER A 149 15.45 3.83 54.25
CA SER A 149 14.18 3.61 53.54
C SER A 149 14.38 2.91 52.19
N ILE A 150 15.38 3.33 51.41
CA ILE A 150 15.76 2.68 50.15
C ILE A 150 16.11 1.22 50.37
N GLU A 151 16.95 0.93 51.36
CA GLU A 151 17.39 -0.44 51.67
C GLU A 151 16.19 -1.32 52.05
N VAL A 152 15.22 -0.80 52.82
CA VAL A 152 13.98 -1.52 53.12
C VAL A 152 13.15 -1.80 51.86
N GLU A 153 12.92 -0.80 51.02
CA GLU A 153 12.10 -0.95 49.80
C GLU A 153 12.75 -1.88 48.75
N CYS A 154 14.09 -1.89 48.66
CA CYS A 154 14.83 -2.81 47.78
C CYS A 154 14.97 -4.23 48.36
N GLY A 155 14.55 -4.48 49.61
CA GLY A 155 14.64 -5.79 50.26
C GLY A 155 15.99 -6.09 50.94
N GLY A 156 16.75 -5.05 51.29
CA GLY A 156 17.99 -5.10 52.06
C GLY A 156 19.12 -4.28 51.44
N ALA A 157 20.17 -4.01 52.24
CA ALA A 157 21.33 -3.23 51.82
C ALA A 157 22.06 -3.83 50.60
N SER A 158 22.22 -5.16 50.58
CA SER A 158 22.85 -5.85 49.45
C SER A 158 22.03 -5.71 48.17
N SER A 159 20.70 -5.88 48.26
CA SER A 159 19.79 -5.77 47.11
C SER A 159 19.73 -4.33 46.58
N ALA A 160 19.77 -3.34 47.47
CA ALA A 160 19.85 -1.93 47.09
C ALA A 160 21.15 -1.62 46.35
N ALA A 161 22.30 -2.08 46.86
CA ALA A 161 23.57 -1.90 46.19
C ALA A 161 23.59 -2.58 44.81
N ASP A 162 23.11 -3.82 44.73
CA ASP A 162 22.99 -4.57 43.47
C ASP A 162 22.14 -3.84 42.43
N PHE A 163 21.02 -3.24 42.86
CA PHE A 163 20.13 -2.49 41.99
C PHE A 163 20.80 -1.18 41.50
N PHE A 164 21.25 -0.32 42.41
CA PHE A 164 21.77 1.01 42.05
C PHE A 164 23.15 0.99 41.36
N ASN A 165 23.89 -0.11 41.45
CA ASN A 165 25.12 -0.30 40.67
C ASN A 165 24.86 -0.51 39.16
N VAL A 166 23.64 -0.90 38.78
CA VAL A 166 23.28 -1.22 37.38
C VAL A 166 22.14 -0.36 36.85
N PHE A 167 21.20 0.03 37.72
CA PHE A 167 19.99 0.74 37.34
C PHE A 167 20.26 2.24 37.12
N ALA A 168 20.13 2.68 35.88
CA ALA A 168 20.39 4.06 35.48
C ALA A 168 19.12 4.91 35.46
N PHE A 169 19.28 6.20 35.74
CA PHE A 169 18.24 7.23 35.69
C PHE A 169 18.59 8.21 34.57
N ASP A 170 17.92 8.05 33.43
CA ASP A 170 18.02 8.94 32.28
C ASP A 170 16.92 10.01 32.38
N THR A 171 17.31 11.15 32.96
CA THR A 171 16.39 12.21 33.41
C THR A 171 16.46 13.45 32.54
N GLY A 172 15.45 14.32 32.62
CA GLY A 172 15.46 15.59 31.89
C GLY A 172 15.40 15.42 30.38
N LEU A 173 14.83 14.31 29.91
CA LEU A 173 14.54 14.10 28.49
C LEU A 173 13.59 15.19 27.96
N PRO A 174 13.60 15.47 26.64
CA PRO A 174 12.73 16.48 26.06
C PRO A 174 11.25 16.19 26.32
N ASP A 175 10.40 17.23 26.26
CA ASP A 175 8.94 17.06 26.21
C ASP A 175 8.50 16.30 24.95
N LEU A 176 7.22 15.89 24.92
CA LEU A 176 6.66 15.02 23.88
C LEU A 176 6.91 15.55 22.45
N ASP A 177 6.54 16.80 22.18
CA ASP A 177 6.66 17.41 20.85
C ASP A 177 8.14 17.54 20.44
N ARG A 178 9.00 17.97 21.35
CA ARG A 178 10.44 18.14 21.07
C ARG A 178 11.14 16.80 20.89
N TYR A 179 10.76 15.79 21.67
CA TYR A 179 11.34 14.46 21.55
C TYR A 179 10.93 13.79 20.25
N GLU A 180 9.65 13.92 19.85
CA GLU A 180 9.18 13.45 18.55
C GLU A 180 9.98 14.12 17.42
N ALA A 181 10.09 15.44 17.44
CA ALA A 181 10.81 16.20 16.42
C ALA A 181 12.28 15.75 16.32
N GLN A 182 12.97 15.57 17.45
CA GLN A 182 14.35 15.10 17.47
C GLN A 182 14.51 13.69 16.88
N LEU A 183 13.62 12.76 17.21
CA LEU A 183 13.67 11.41 16.65
C LEU A 183 13.36 11.40 15.16
N ARG A 184 12.37 12.21 14.73
CA ARG A 184 12.05 12.41 13.32
C ARG A 184 13.25 12.94 12.55
N ASP A 185 13.92 13.97 13.06
CA ASP A 185 15.05 14.62 12.38
C ASP A 185 16.29 13.71 12.26
N ARG A 186 16.39 12.65 13.08
CA ARG A 186 17.44 11.61 12.97
C ARG A 186 17.24 10.65 11.79
N LEU A 187 16.03 10.62 11.24
CA LEU A 187 15.63 9.72 10.16
C LEU A 187 15.16 10.48 8.91
N VAL A 188 14.59 11.67 9.07
CA VAL A 188 14.03 12.49 8.00
C VAL A 188 14.93 13.71 7.76
N PRO A 189 15.32 13.98 6.51
CA PRO A 189 15.02 13.25 5.28
C PRO A 189 16.11 12.24 4.95
N THR A 190 16.93 11.77 5.89
CA THR A 190 18.18 11.03 5.58
C THR A 190 17.96 9.55 5.26
N ASP A 191 17.05 8.89 5.97
CA ASP A 191 16.81 7.44 5.93
C ASP A 191 15.36 7.11 5.59
N THR A 192 14.43 8.06 5.74
CA THR A 192 13.04 7.99 5.28
C THR A 192 12.49 9.40 5.03
N ASP A 193 11.31 9.51 4.43
CA ASP A 193 10.55 10.74 4.29
C ASP A 193 9.49 10.93 5.41
N SER A 194 8.73 12.01 5.35
CA SER A 194 7.65 12.29 6.31
C SER A 194 6.57 11.20 6.33
N ALA A 195 6.29 10.56 5.19
CA ALA A 195 5.30 9.49 5.12
C ALA A 195 5.80 8.21 5.80
N GLY A 196 7.07 7.86 5.61
CA GLY A 196 7.68 6.73 6.30
C GLY A 196 7.86 6.96 7.80
N TRP A 197 8.05 8.21 8.25
CA TRP A 197 7.95 8.57 9.67
C TRP A 197 6.57 8.24 10.25
N LEU A 198 5.49 8.67 9.57
CA LEU A 198 4.12 8.38 10.01
C LEU A 198 3.82 6.88 10.03
N LEU A 199 4.32 6.12 9.05
CA LEU A 199 4.18 4.66 9.05
C LEU A 199 4.91 4.02 10.22
N LEU A 200 6.16 4.41 10.49
CA LEU A 200 6.92 3.89 11.62
C LEU A 200 6.17 4.13 12.94
N ARG A 201 5.63 5.33 13.14
CA ARG A 201 4.80 5.64 14.31
C ARG A 201 3.58 4.74 14.41
N ASN A 202 2.85 4.57 13.31
CA ASN A 202 1.67 3.73 13.27
C ASN A 202 1.98 2.26 13.60
N GLU A 203 3.06 1.69 13.04
CA GLU A 203 3.46 0.31 13.32
C GLU A 203 3.93 0.12 14.76
N VAL A 204 4.67 1.07 15.31
CA VAL A 204 5.08 1.04 16.72
C VAL A 204 3.87 1.01 17.65
N THR A 205 2.88 1.87 17.42
CA THR A 205 1.62 1.84 18.20
C THR A 205 0.88 0.50 18.05
N ARG A 206 0.90 -0.11 16.85
CA ARG A 206 0.31 -1.44 16.65
C ARG A 206 1.06 -2.52 17.43
N TRP A 207 2.39 -2.53 17.37
CA TRP A 207 3.24 -3.50 18.08
C TRP A 207 3.14 -3.37 19.60
N ALA A 208 2.90 -2.16 20.11
CA ALA A 208 2.70 -1.93 21.54
C ALA A 208 1.33 -2.40 22.06
N ILE A 209 0.27 -2.35 21.22
CA ILE A 209 -1.11 -2.60 21.67
C ILE A 209 -1.62 -4.01 21.32
N LEU A 210 -1.15 -4.58 20.20
CA LEU A 210 -1.62 -5.86 19.70
C LEU A 210 -0.70 -7.00 20.13
N GLN A 211 -1.29 -8.07 20.65
CA GLN A 211 -0.53 -9.26 21.04
C GLN A 211 0.13 -9.91 19.82
N ARG A 212 1.38 -10.37 19.99
CA ARG A 212 2.14 -11.12 18.97
C ARG A 212 2.37 -10.34 17.66
N GLU A 213 2.34 -9.02 17.73
CA GLU A 213 2.64 -8.14 16.60
C GLU A 213 4.00 -7.46 16.84
N PRO A 214 4.97 -7.55 15.92
CA PRO A 214 4.89 -8.25 14.63
C PRO A 214 4.84 -9.79 14.80
N PRO A 215 4.21 -10.53 13.88
CA PRO A 215 4.11 -11.98 13.98
C PRO A 215 5.49 -12.65 13.94
N PRO A 216 5.66 -13.81 14.60
CA PRO A 216 4.64 -14.58 15.32
C PRO A 216 4.56 -14.31 16.84
N ASP A 217 5.51 -13.59 17.42
CA ASP A 217 5.74 -13.55 18.87
C ASP A 217 5.94 -12.14 19.45
N GLY A 218 5.72 -11.08 18.67
CA GLY A 218 5.85 -9.70 19.13
C GLY A 218 7.29 -9.20 19.19
N LYS A 219 8.26 -9.98 18.72
CA LYS A 219 9.66 -9.57 18.65
C LYS A 219 9.93 -8.78 17.38
N ILE A 220 10.28 -7.51 17.55
CA ILE A 220 10.69 -6.62 16.48
C ILE A 220 12.13 -6.93 16.11
N LEU A 221 12.29 -7.66 15.01
CA LEU A 221 13.57 -7.93 14.37
C LEU A 221 14.04 -6.73 13.54
N ARG A 222 15.34 -6.67 13.27
CA ARG A 222 15.94 -5.60 12.48
C ARG A 222 15.30 -5.45 11.11
N ASP A 223 14.98 -6.56 10.46
CA ASP A 223 14.35 -6.58 9.13
C ASP A 223 12.99 -5.90 9.13
N HIS A 224 12.22 -5.98 10.21
CA HIS A 224 10.96 -5.23 10.36
C HIS A 224 11.23 -3.73 10.33
N VAL A 225 12.26 -3.27 11.03
CA VAL A 225 12.60 -1.85 11.14
C VAL A 225 13.19 -1.31 9.82
N VAL A 226 14.09 -2.07 9.17
CA VAL A 226 14.70 -1.69 7.88
C VAL A 226 13.65 -1.52 6.79
N ARG A 227 12.61 -2.37 6.76
CA ARG A 227 11.50 -2.24 5.80
C ARG A 227 10.70 -0.94 5.99
N LEU A 228 10.60 -0.45 7.22
CA LEU A 228 9.85 0.76 7.54
C LEU A 228 10.67 2.04 7.35
N ILE A 229 11.94 2.02 7.78
CA ILE A 229 12.92 3.11 7.73
C ILE A 229 13.81 2.91 6.48
N SER A 230 13.23 3.10 5.30
CA SER A 230 13.95 3.06 4.03
C SER A 230 13.49 4.17 3.10
N LYS A 231 14.45 4.99 2.64
CA LYS A 231 14.31 5.92 1.51
C LYS A 231 13.97 5.20 0.21
N LYS A 232 14.51 3.99 0.06
CA LYS A 232 14.21 3.11 -1.06
C LYS A 232 12.89 2.42 -0.72
N ARG A 233 11.79 3.15 -0.90
CA ARG A 233 10.51 2.54 -1.20
C ARG A 233 10.34 2.55 -2.71
N PRO A 234 10.70 1.44 -3.33
CA PRO A 234 9.74 0.83 -4.21
C PRO A 234 9.25 -0.44 -3.50
N ARG A 235 7.95 -0.53 -3.26
CA ARG A 235 7.38 -1.81 -3.66
C ARG A 235 7.56 -1.82 -5.17
N PRO A 236 8.05 -2.90 -5.80
CA PRO A 236 7.93 -3.00 -7.25
C PRO A 236 6.46 -2.74 -7.55
N LEU A 237 6.19 -1.58 -8.16
CA LEU A 237 4.86 -1.26 -8.64
C LEU A 237 4.48 -2.46 -9.51
N ARG A 238 3.29 -3.02 -9.32
CA ARG A 238 2.82 -4.08 -10.22
C ARG A 238 2.67 -3.44 -11.60
N GLN A 239 3.71 -3.59 -12.42
CA GLN A 239 3.78 -3.07 -13.78
C GLN A 239 3.13 -4.03 -14.79
N ASP A 240 2.96 -5.29 -14.39
CA ASP A 240 2.46 -6.34 -15.27
C ASP A 240 0.97 -6.57 -15.05
N PHE A 241 0.24 -6.67 -16.16
CA PHE A 241 -1.05 -7.34 -16.14
C PHE A 241 -0.82 -8.84 -16.17
N PHE A 242 -1.77 -9.56 -15.58
CA PHE A 242 -1.86 -10.99 -15.77
C PHE A 242 -1.99 -11.28 -17.27
N VAL A 243 -1.00 -11.98 -17.83
CA VAL A 243 -1.09 -12.63 -19.14
C VAL A 243 -1.63 -14.04 -18.86
N PRO A 244 -2.86 -14.35 -19.27
CA PRO A 244 -3.43 -15.67 -19.05
C PRO A 244 -2.57 -16.77 -19.68
N GLU A 245 -2.51 -17.92 -19.03
CA GLU A 245 -1.93 -19.11 -19.65
C GLU A 245 -2.68 -19.43 -20.95
N GLY A 246 -1.95 -19.60 -22.05
CA GLY A 246 -2.53 -19.79 -23.38
C GLY A 246 -3.03 -18.51 -24.05
N TYR A 247 -2.64 -17.32 -23.58
CA TYR A 247 -2.90 -16.07 -24.29
C TYR A 247 -2.29 -16.07 -25.70
N GLU A 248 -3.02 -15.52 -26.65
CA GLU A 248 -2.54 -15.25 -28.00
C GLU A 248 -2.75 -13.78 -28.39
N PRO A 249 -1.86 -13.21 -29.21
CA PRO A 249 -2.07 -11.91 -29.83
C PRO A 249 -3.39 -11.82 -30.58
N PRO A 250 -3.98 -10.62 -30.71
CA PRO A 250 -5.24 -10.43 -31.45
C PRO A 250 -5.13 -10.83 -32.94
N SER A 251 -3.92 -10.75 -33.50
CA SER A 251 -3.61 -11.27 -34.83
C SER A 251 -2.12 -11.58 -34.93
N PRO A 252 -1.71 -12.72 -35.52
CA PRO A 252 -0.30 -13.04 -35.73
C PRO A 252 0.43 -12.04 -36.63
N THR A 253 -0.25 -11.53 -37.66
CA THR A 253 0.33 -10.53 -38.57
C THR A 253 0.64 -9.24 -37.83
N PHE A 254 -0.32 -8.76 -37.02
CA PHE A 254 -0.13 -7.58 -36.20
C PHE A 254 1.04 -7.74 -35.21
N ASP A 255 1.15 -8.88 -34.54
CA ASP A 255 2.24 -9.12 -33.58
C ASP A 255 3.61 -9.06 -34.25
N ASN A 256 3.75 -9.71 -35.41
CA ASN A 256 4.98 -9.68 -36.19
C ASN A 256 5.33 -8.26 -36.66
N ASP A 257 4.35 -7.54 -37.20
CA ASP A 257 4.55 -6.17 -37.70
C ASP A 257 4.96 -5.22 -36.57
N LEU A 258 4.32 -5.33 -35.40
CA LEU A 258 4.64 -4.49 -34.27
C LEU A 258 6.03 -4.81 -33.69
N ARG A 259 6.39 -6.09 -33.57
CA ARG A 259 7.72 -6.51 -33.10
C ARG A 259 8.83 -6.01 -34.03
N ASN A 260 8.65 -6.15 -35.34
CA ASN A 260 9.58 -5.64 -36.33
C ASN A 260 9.74 -4.11 -36.20
N ARG A 261 8.62 -3.40 -36.02
CA ARG A 261 8.63 -1.95 -35.81
C ARG A 261 9.38 -1.55 -34.53
N VAL A 262 9.11 -2.16 -33.39
CA VAL A 262 9.77 -1.74 -32.13
C VAL A 262 11.26 -2.10 -32.11
N ALA A 263 11.67 -3.14 -32.85
CA ALA A 263 13.07 -3.51 -33.01
C ALA A 263 13.84 -2.53 -33.91
N ASP A 264 13.19 -1.93 -34.92
CA ASP A 264 13.82 -1.01 -35.87
C ASP A 264 14.23 0.32 -35.19
N SER A 265 15.50 0.69 -35.33
CA SER A 265 16.05 1.97 -34.86
C SER A 265 15.42 3.20 -35.52
N ALA A 266 14.87 3.06 -36.72
CA ALA A 266 14.17 4.14 -37.43
C ALA A 266 12.81 4.49 -36.82
N THR A 267 12.26 3.63 -35.96
CA THR A 267 10.96 3.80 -35.30
C THR A 267 11.10 3.73 -33.76
N PRO A 268 11.83 4.68 -33.14
CA PRO A 268 12.11 4.66 -31.70
C PRO A 268 10.88 4.95 -30.82
N LEU A 269 9.78 5.43 -31.41
CA LEU A 269 8.52 5.70 -30.73
C LEU A 269 7.39 4.89 -31.38
N THR A 270 6.60 4.22 -30.54
CA THR A 270 5.36 3.56 -30.96
C THR A 270 4.27 3.83 -29.93
N VAL A 271 3.15 4.39 -30.37
CA VAL A 271 1.97 4.66 -29.55
C VAL A 271 0.90 3.64 -29.90
N LEU A 272 0.73 2.64 -29.04
CA LEU A 272 -0.31 1.63 -29.15
C LEU A 272 -1.61 2.15 -28.54
N TRP A 273 -2.62 2.36 -29.37
CA TRP A 273 -3.92 2.88 -28.94
C TRP A 273 -5.08 1.93 -29.25
N GLY A 274 -6.20 2.13 -28.56
CA GLY A 274 -7.41 1.35 -28.76
C GLY A 274 -8.45 1.64 -27.69
N THR A 275 -9.71 1.28 -27.96
CA THR A 275 -10.83 1.49 -27.04
C THR A 275 -10.68 0.69 -25.73
N PRO A 276 -11.42 1.03 -24.65
CA PRO A 276 -11.39 0.28 -23.40
C PRO A 276 -11.69 -1.21 -23.59
N GLY A 277 -10.96 -2.10 -22.91
CA GLY A 277 -11.18 -3.54 -23.00
C GLY A 277 -10.71 -4.22 -24.30
N ARG A 278 -9.96 -3.50 -25.16
CA ARG A 278 -9.31 -4.06 -26.37
C ARG A 278 -8.12 -4.98 -26.09
N GLY A 279 -7.71 -5.15 -24.84
CA GLY A 279 -6.56 -6.00 -24.50
C GLY A 279 -5.20 -5.32 -24.64
N LYS A 280 -5.13 -3.99 -24.78
CA LYS A 280 -3.86 -3.22 -24.88
C LYS A 280 -2.84 -3.62 -23.83
N SER A 281 -3.23 -3.55 -22.56
CA SER A 281 -2.31 -3.76 -21.46
C SER A 281 -1.93 -5.23 -21.26
N THR A 282 -2.82 -6.16 -21.63
CA THR A 282 -2.52 -7.59 -21.72
C THR A 282 -1.51 -7.83 -22.84
N TYR A 283 -1.72 -7.25 -24.03
CA TYR A 283 -0.79 -7.36 -25.15
C TYR A 283 0.59 -6.75 -24.84
N LEU A 284 0.64 -5.57 -24.21
CA LEU A 284 1.92 -4.97 -23.80
C LEU A 284 2.66 -5.81 -22.75
N SER A 285 1.93 -6.52 -21.89
CA SER A 285 2.54 -7.47 -20.94
C SER A 285 3.09 -8.70 -21.65
N TYR A 286 2.36 -9.22 -22.65
CA TYR A 286 2.84 -10.30 -23.52
C TYR A 286 4.08 -9.86 -24.32
N LEU A 287 4.04 -8.70 -24.97
CA LEU A 287 5.18 -8.14 -25.72
C LEU A 287 6.42 -7.98 -24.82
N SER A 288 6.23 -7.55 -23.57
CA SER A 288 7.32 -7.47 -22.59
C SER A 288 7.96 -8.84 -22.32
N GLN A 289 7.17 -9.89 -22.10
CA GLN A 289 7.67 -11.24 -21.85
C GLN A 289 8.44 -11.78 -23.06
N GLU A 290 7.94 -11.49 -24.25
CA GLU A 290 8.51 -11.95 -25.52
C GLU A 290 9.84 -11.26 -25.84
N LEU A 291 9.94 -9.94 -25.65
CA LEU A 291 11.19 -9.19 -25.78
C LEU A 291 12.23 -9.65 -24.74
N GLN A 292 11.82 -9.88 -23.49
CA GLN A 292 12.69 -10.43 -22.45
C GLN A 292 13.21 -11.83 -22.81
N THR A 293 12.35 -12.68 -23.38
CA THR A 293 12.72 -14.03 -23.85
C THR A 293 13.70 -13.98 -25.02
N ALA A 294 13.59 -12.97 -25.89
CA ALA A 294 14.56 -12.69 -26.94
C ALA A 294 15.91 -12.17 -26.40
N GLY A 295 16.00 -11.88 -25.11
CA GLY A 295 17.22 -11.45 -24.42
C GLY A 295 17.39 -9.93 -24.33
N ASP A 296 16.40 -9.15 -24.74
CA ASP A 296 16.39 -7.69 -24.66
C ASP A 296 16.05 -7.18 -23.25
N ALA A 297 16.41 -5.92 -22.98
CA ALA A 297 16.09 -5.28 -21.72
C ALA A 297 14.76 -4.52 -21.81
N VAL A 298 13.78 -4.93 -21.02
CA VAL A 298 12.48 -4.25 -20.91
C VAL A 298 12.28 -3.70 -19.51
N ILE A 299 12.04 -2.40 -19.43
CA ILE A 299 11.57 -1.68 -18.24
C ILE A 299 10.19 -1.09 -18.52
N ARG A 300 9.32 -0.99 -17.51
CA ARG A 300 7.93 -0.60 -17.69
C ARG A 300 7.42 0.33 -16.60
N HIS A 301 6.53 1.23 -16.98
CA HIS A 301 5.69 1.98 -16.06
C HIS A 301 4.21 1.90 -16.48
N HIS A 302 3.33 1.73 -15.52
CA HIS A 302 1.90 1.59 -15.73
C HIS A 302 1.11 2.52 -14.79
N TYR A 303 0.33 3.42 -15.39
CA TYR A 303 -0.40 4.48 -14.70
C TYR A 303 -1.74 4.05 -14.08
N PHE A 304 -2.23 2.82 -14.31
CA PHE A 304 -3.52 2.41 -13.74
C PHE A 304 -3.51 2.48 -12.21
N LEU A 305 -4.46 3.26 -11.70
CA LEU A 305 -4.80 3.38 -10.31
C LEU A 305 -5.86 2.30 -10.02
N SER A 306 -5.45 1.12 -9.57
CA SER A 306 -6.44 0.21 -8.96
C SER A 306 -6.95 0.88 -7.68
N ALA A 307 -8.25 0.81 -7.37
CA ALA A 307 -8.76 1.44 -6.15
C ALA A 307 -8.20 0.79 -4.86
N GLU A 308 -7.56 -0.38 -4.97
CA GLU A 308 -6.82 -1.04 -3.88
C GLU A 308 -5.41 -0.42 -3.65
N ASP A 309 -4.88 0.33 -4.62
CA ASP A 309 -3.54 0.96 -4.57
C ASP A 309 -3.57 2.48 -4.31
N SER A 310 -4.67 2.98 -3.74
CA SER A 310 -4.88 4.40 -3.38
C SER A 310 -3.82 5.01 -2.45
N GLY A 311 -2.91 4.19 -1.90
CA GLY A 311 -1.80 4.61 -1.05
C GLY A 311 -0.44 4.76 -1.74
N THR A 312 -0.32 4.60 -3.07
CA THR A 312 0.96 4.77 -3.79
C THR A 312 0.93 5.96 -4.74
N ASN A 313 1.93 6.82 -4.66
CA ASN A 313 2.19 7.96 -5.56
C ASN A 313 2.55 7.49 -6.99
N ARG A 314 1.72 6.67 -7.64
CA ARG A 314 1.91 6.17 -9.02
C ARG A 314 1.98 7.28 -10.07
N THR A 315 1.66 8.51 -9.69
CA THR A 315 1.72 9.71 -10.53
C THR A 315 2.95 10.58 -10.24
N SER A 316 3.74 10.34 -9.21
CA SER A 316 4.90 11.17 -8.90
C SER A 316 6.07 10.85 -9.83
N TYR A 317 6.54 11.83 -10.60
CA TYR A 317 7.68 11.68 -11.51
C TYR A 317 8.90 11.04 -10.83
N THR A 318 9.25 11.47 -9.62
CA THR A 318 10.42 10.94 -8.89
C THR A 318 10.26 9.45 -8.59
N ASP A 319 9.07 9.02 -8.20
CA ASP A 319 8.79 7.61 -7.89
C ASP A 319 8.80 6.75 -9.16
N ILE A 320 8.31 7.31 -10.28
CA ILE A 320 8.37 6.67 -11.60
C ILE A 320 9.83 6.46 -12.02
N ALA A 321 10.64 7.52 -11.98
CA ALA A 321 12.05 7.47 -12.36
C ALA A 321 12.82 6.45 -11.50
N MET A 322 12.60 6.45 -10.19
CA MET A 322 13.23 5.48 -9.28
C MET A 322 12.78 4.05 -9.55
N SER A 323 11.49 3.82 -9.85
CA SER A 323 10.99 2.49 -10.21
C SER A 323 11.58 1.97 -11.54
N LEU A 324 11.81 2.85 -12.51
CA LEU A 324 12.49 2.49 -13.76
C LEU A 324 13.95 2.10 -13.52
N TYR A 325 14.67 2.87 -12.69
CA TYR A 325 16.03 2.50 -12.30
C TYR A 325 16.07 1.18 -11.55
N GLU A 326 15.22 0.97 -10.56
CA GLU A 326 15.19 -0.29 -9.81
C GLU A 326 14.97 -1.50 -10.73
N GLN A 327 14.05 -1.41 -11.69
CA GLN A 327 13.85 -2.46 -12.69
C GLN A 327 15.12 -2.72 -13.49
N LEU A 328 15.82 -1.66 -13.90
CA LEU A 328 17.07 -1.77 -14.62
C LEU A 328 18.16 -2.45 -13.78
N PHE A 329 18.41 -1.99 -12.55
CA PHE A 329 19.45 -2.53 -11.67
C PHE A 329 19.15 -3.94 -11.17
N SER A 330 17.89 -4.27 -10.93
CA SER A 330 17.51 -5.59 -10.41
C SER A 330 17.45 -6.67 -11.49
N ARG A 331 16.99 -6.33 -12.70
CA ARG A 331 16.78 -7.30 -13.78
C ARG A 331 17.96 -7.40 -14.74
N TYR A 332 18.72 -6.31 -14.88
CA TYR A 332 19.79 -6.18 -15.88
C TYR A 332 21.08 -5.57 -15.28
N PRO A 333 21.56 -6.04 -14.11
CA PRO A 333 22.71 -5.45 -13.42
C PRO A 333 23.97 -5.34 -14.30
N GLU A 334 24.17 -6.28 -15.21
CA GLU A 334 25.29 -6.32 -16.16
C GLU A 334 25.35 -5.10 -17.10
N PHE A 335 24.21 -4.46 -17.38
CA PHE A 335 24.11 -3.30 -18.28
C PHE A 335 24.07 -1.97 -17.52
N THR A 336 24.30 -1.98 -16.20
CA THR A 336 24.18 -0.77 -15.35
C THR A 336 25.49 -0.08 -15.01
N ALA A 337 26.61 -0.54 -15.58
CA ALA A 337 27.91 0.10 -15.39
C ALA A 337 27.87 1.58 -15.81
N GLY A 338 28.17 2.49 -14.87
CA GLY A 338 28.16 3.93 -15.12
C GLY A 338 26.78 4.60 -15.09
N VAL A 339 25.70 3.84 -14.88
CA VAL A 339 24.35 4.41 -14.72
C VAL A 339 24.24 5.12 -13.37
N THR A 340 23.84 6.39 -13.38
CA THR A 340 23.59 7.18 -12.18
C THR A 340 22.12 7.08 -11.77
N GLU A 341 21.82 6.58 -10.55
CA GLU A 341 20.47 6.56 -9.94
C GLU A 341 19.99 7.99 -9.56
N ASP A 342 19.89 8.88 -10.54
CA ASP A 342 19.45 10.26 -10.35
C ASP A 342 18.14 10.52 -11.12
N PRO A 343 17.00 10.70 -10.43
CA PRO A 343 15.72 11.04 -11.04
C PRO A 343 15.75 12.29 -11.91
N ASP A 344 16.55 13.30 -11.56
CA ASP A 344 16.62 14.55 -12.33
C ASP A 344 17.42 14.37 -13.63
N ASN A 345 18.18 13.27 -13.73
CA ASN A 345 18.98 12.90 -14.88
C ASN A 345 18.54 11.57 -15.52
N LEU A 346 17.24 11.24 -15.44
CA LEU A 346 16.66 10.00 -15.98
C LEU A 346 17.13 9.68 -17.41
N ARG A 347 17.09 10.67 -18.32
CA ARG A 347 17.55 10.50 -19.71
C ARG A 347 18.96 9.96 -19.80
N ARG A 348 19.87 10.52 -18.99
CA ARG A 348 21.29 10.19 -19.04
C ARG A 348 21.53 8.78 -18.50
N GLY A 349 20.87 8.41 -17.41
CA GLY A 349 20.97 7.06 -16.87
C GLY A 349 20.44 6.00 -17.84
N LEU A 350 19.28 6.26 -18.47
CA LEU A 350 18.73 5.37 -19.49
C LEU A 350 19.59 5.30 -20.76
N ALA A 351 20.19 6.43 -21.18
CA ALA A 351 21.13 6.45 -22.30
C ALA A 351 22.36 5.58 -22.03
N THR A 352 22.99 5.71 -20.86
CA THR A 352 24.13 4.85 -20.49
C THR A 352 23.76 3.38 -20.48
N ALA A 353 22.57 3.03 -19.98
CA ALA A 353 22.09 1.66 -20.02
C ALA A 353 21.86 1.15 -21.46
N ALA A 354 21.22 1.96 -22.31
CA ALA A 354 20.98 1.65 -23.71
C ALA A 354 22.28 1.50 -24.50
N ASP A 355 23.28 2.33 -24.22
CA ASP A 355 24.63 2.22 -24.80
C ASP A 355 25.30 0.92 -24.38
N ASN A 356 25.26 0.57 -23.09
CA ASN A 356 25.82 -0.69 -22.59
C ASN A 356 25.16 -1.91 -23.27
N LEU A 357 23.84 -1.89 -23.45
CA LEU A 357 23.09 -2.93 -24.18
C LEU A 357 23.49 -3.00 -25.67
N ALA A 358 23.75 -1.86 -26.30
CA ALA A 358 24.12 -1.80 -27.71
C ALA A 358 25.42 -2.55 -28.01
N HIS A 359 26.38 -2.58 -27.07
CA HIS A 359 27.63 -3.32 -27.20
C HIS A 359 27.42 -4.83 -27.35
N ASP A 360 26.32 -5.34 -26.80
CA ASP A 360 25.93 -6.75 -26.85
C ASP A 360 24.88 -7.04 -27.95
N GLY A 361 24.60 -6.04 -28.81
CA GLY A 361 23.59 -6.16 -29.87
C GLY A 361 22.15 -6.21 -29.36
N LYS A 362 21.92 -5.76 -28.12
CA LYS A 362 20.61 -5.73 -27.46
C LYS A 362 20.04 -4.33 -27.41
N ARG A 363 18.73 -4.20 -27.21
CA ARG A 363 18.03 -2.92 -27.13
C ARG A 363 17.34 -2.70 -25.78
N LEU A 364 17.24 -1.43 -25.35
CA LEU A 364 16.41 -1.04 -24.20
C LEU A 364 15.00 -0.65 -24.64
N TYR A 365 13.99 -1.32 -24.12
CA TYR A 365 12.57 -1.00 -24.33
C TYR A 365 11.98 -0.39 -23.06
N LEU A 366 11.38 0.78 -23.19
CA LEU A 366 10.61 1.44 -22.15
C LEU A 366 9.12 1.40 -22.53
N ILE A 367 8.33 0.63 -21.78
CA ILE A 367 6.87 0.57 -21.97
C ILE A 367 6.20 1.51 -20.96
N VAL A 368 5.37 2.45 -21.42
CA VAL A 368 4.57 3.33 -20.57
C VAL A 368 3.09 3.14 -20.89
N ASP A 369 2.34 2.50 -20.01
CA ASP A 369 0.95 2.08 -20.24
C ASP A 369 -0.06 2.87 -19.39
N GLY A 370 -1.29 2.99 -19.86
CA GLY A 370 -2.41 3.60 -19.14
C GLY A 370 -2.37 5.13 -19.01
N LEU A 371 -1.74 5.86 -19.95
CA LEU A 371 -1.63 7.33 -19.89
C LEU A 371 -2.99 8.03 -19.71
N ASP A 372 -4.01 7.54 -20.41
CA ASP A 372 -5.37 8.10 -20.40
C ASP A 372 -6.02 8.05 -19.00
N HIS A 373 -5.55 7.15 -18.13
CA HIS A 373 -6.08 7.02 -16.77
C HIS A 373 -5.68 8.21 -15.89
N VAL A 374 -4.49 8.79 -16.09
CA VAL A 374 -4.02 9.92 -15.27
C VAL A 374 -4.93 11.13 -15.43
N TYR A 375 -5.22 11.53 -16.67
CA TYR A 375 -6.11 12.66 -16.91
C TYR A 375 -7.54 12.33 -16.47
N ARG A 376 -8.05 11.13 -16.80
CA ARG A 376 -9.41 10.72 -16.40
C ARG A 376 -9.63 10.79 -14.90
N ASP A 377 -8.63 10.40 -14.11
CA ASP A 377 -8.77 10.25 -12.66
C ASP A 377 -8.36 11.55 -11.92
N THR A 378 -7.42 12.35 -12.46
CA THR A 378 -6.89 13.55 -11.79
C THR A 378 -7.21 14.88 -12.46
N HIS A 379 -7.68 14.86 -13.71
CA HIS A 379 -7.87 16.03 -14.59
C HIS A 379 -6.58 16.87 -14.75
N ARG A 380 -5.40 16.24 -14.62
CA ARG A 380 -4.09 16.89 -14.72
C ARG A 380 -3.16 16.13 -15.65
N THR A 381 -2.28 16.88 -16.33
CA THR A 381 -1.23 16.34 -17.20
C THR A 381 0.18 16.70 -16.72
N ASP A 382 0.34 17.42 -15.61
CA ASP A 382 1.64 17.94 -15.15
C ASP A 382 2.68 16.84 -14.96
N GLN A 383 2.29 15.76 -14.27
CA GLN A 383 3.17 14.62 -13.99
C GLN A 383 3.51 13.82 -15.25
N LEU A 384 2.54 13.65 -16.16
CA LEU A 384 2.80 13.09 -17.48
C LEU A 384 3.84 13.94 -18.22
N ASN A 385 3.64 15.25 -18.25
CA ASN A 385 4.57 16.17 -18.89
C ASN A 385 5.98 16.07 -18.29
N HIS A 386 6.14 15.92 -16.97
CA HIS A 386 7.45 15.73 -16.35
C HIS A 386 8.20 14.49 -16.87
N LEU A 387 7.55 13.32 -16.91
CA LEU A 387 8.20 12.11 -17.41
C LEU A 387 8.64 12.26 -18.88
N PHE A 388 7.74 12.72 -19.74
CA PHE A 388 8.03 12.85 -21.16
C PHE A 388 9.02 13.99 -21.47
N ASN A 389 9.03 15.07 -20.66
CA ASN A 389 10.07 16.10 -20.71
C ASN A 389 11.46 15.55 -20.34
N ALA A 390 11.52 14.64 -19.36
CA ALA A 390 12.75 14.00 -18.97
C ALA A 390 13.23 12.96 -19.99
N LEU A 391 12.32 12.26 -20.68
CA LEU A 391 12.69 11.23 -21.66
C LEU A 391 13.13 11.81 -23.01
N PHE A 392 12.50 12.88 -23.50
CA PHE A 392 12.76 13.42 -24.85
C PHE A 392 13.93 14.43 -24.90
N PRO A 393 14.73 14.46 -25.99
CA PRO A 393 14.76 13.49 -27.10
C PRO A 393 15.17 12.10 -26.62
N LEU A 394 14.60 11.05 -27.23
CA LEU A 394 14.89 9.67 -26.82
C LEU A 394 16.37 9.34 -27.05
N PRO A 395 17.04 8.66 -26.10
CA PRO A 395 18.38 8.13 -26.32
C PRO A 395 18.45 7.18 -27.52
N ASP A 396 19.64 7.10 -28.13
CA ASP A 396 19.92 6.06 -29.12
C ASP A 396 19.79 4.67 -28.48
N ASN A 397 19.44 3.66 -29.29
CA ASN A 397 19.20 2.29 -28.83
C ASN A 397 18.11 2.12 -27.73
N LEU A 398 17.28 3.15 -27.52
CA LEU A 398 16.08 3.08 -26.68
C LEU A 398 14.82 3.09 -27.57
N ALA A 399 13.87 2.20 -27.30
CA ALA A 399 12.54 2.22 -27.90
C ALA A 399 11.49 2.56 -26.83
N LEU A 400 10.69 3.59 -27.07
CA LEU A 400 9.57 3.98 -26.22
C LEU A 400 8.25 3.46 -26.81
N ILE A 401 7.55 2.62 -26.04
CA ILE A 401 6.25 2.07 -26.39
C ILE A 401 5.21 2.64 -25.43
N VAL A 402 4.21 3.35 -25.95
CA VAL A 402 3.20 4.04 -25.14
C VAL A 402 1.83 3.37 -25.33
N GLY A 403 1.23 2.86 -24.26
CA GLY A 403 -0.14 2.36 -24.23
C GLY A 403 -1.12 3.43 -23.77
N THR A 404 -2.09 3.79 -24.61
CA THR A 404 -3.10 4.81 -24.26
C THR A 404 -4.44 4.60 -24.97
N GLN A 405 -5.48 5.33 -24.57
CA GLN A 405 -6.67 5.52 -25.39
C GLN A 405 -6.49 6.71 -26.34
N ARG A 406 -7.27 6.73 -27.42
CA ARG A 406 -7.34 7.89 -28.30
C ARG A 406 -8.24 8.94 -27.66
N VAL A 407 -7.61 9.86 -26.94
CA VAL A 407 -8.22 10.98 -26.23
C VAL A 407 -7.88 12.30 -26.93
N ALA A 408 -8.48 13.40 -26.46
CA ALA A 408 -8.12 14.73 -26.94
C ALA A 408 -6.66 15.07 -26.58
N ASP A 409 -6.01 15.86 -27.45
CA ASP A 409 -4.59 16.21 -27.32
C ASP A 409 -4.24 16.88 -25.98
N ASP A 410 -5.17 17.65 -25.40
CA ASP A 410 -5.00 18.32 -24.11
C ASP A 410 -4.94 17.35 -22.92
N GLN A 411 -5.28 16.08 -23.12
CA GLN A 411 -5.21 15.01 -22.11
C GLN A 411 -3.88 14.22 -22.18
N LEU A 412 -3.02 14.51 -23.16
CA LEU A 412 -1.77 13.80 -23.40
C LEU A 412 -0.55 14.70 -23.14
N PRO A 413 0.63 14.11 -22.84
CA PRO A 413 1.84 14.90 -22.65
C PRO A 413 2.26 15.61 -23.93
N SER A 414 2.49 16.92 -23.83
CA SER A 414 2.85 17.80 -24.95
C SER A 414 4.08 17.32 -25.73
N LYS A 415 5.12 16.82 -25.05
CA LYS A 415 6.32 16.25 -25.69
C LYS A 415 6.04 14.98 -26.47
N LEU A 416 5.08 14.16 -26.05
CA LEU A 416 4.68 12.99 -26.84
C LEU A 416 4.07 13.46 -28.17
N LEU A 417 3.13 14.41 -28.12
CA LEU A 417 2.46 14.94 -29.31
C LEU A 417 3.41 15.65 -30.27
N LEU A 418 4.40 16.39 -29.76
CA LEU A 418 5.38 17.10 -30.59
C LEU A 418 6.36 16.16 -31.31
N ASN A 419 6.60 14.96 -30.78
CA ASN A 419 7.56 14.00 -31.34
C ASN A 419 6.90 12.82 -32.05
N ALA A 420 5.60 12.56 -31.81
CA ALA A 420 4.86 11.52 -32.50
C ALA A 420 4.34 11.99 -33.87
N THR A 421 4.55 11.17 -34.88
CA THR A 421 3.98 11.31 -36.22
C THR A 421 2.75 10.40 -36.37
N PRO A 422 1.87 10.61 -37.37
CA PRO A 422 0.74 9.72 -37.60
C PRO A 422 1.12 8.24 -37.78
N ALA A 423 2.32 7.95 -38.30
CA ALA A 423 2.81 6.59 -38.47
C ALA A 423 3.21 5.90 -37.15
N ASP A 424 3.38 6.67 -36.07
CA ASP A 424 3.69 6.14 -34.74
C ASP A 424 2.44 5.68 -33.98
N TRP A 425 1.25 6.07 -34.43
CA TRP A 425 -0.02 5.70 -33.81
C TRP A 425 -0.56 4.40 -34.39
N ILE A 426 -0.33 3.30 -33.68
CA ILE A 426 -0.76 1.97 -34.09
C ILE A 426 -2.01 1.58 -33.31
N GLU A 427 -3.10 1.29 -34.01
CA GLU A 427 -4.31 0.77 -33.37
C GLU A 427 -4.13 -0.71 -33.07
N ILE A 428 -4.39 -1.14 -31.83
CA ILE A 428 -4.48 -2.56 -31.52
C ILE A 428 -5.73 -3.13 -32.21
N PRO A 429 -5.59 -4.17 -33.05
CA PRO A 429 -6.72 -4.73 -33.75
C PRO A 429 -7.63 -5.52 -32.78
N ARG A 430 -8.81 -5.84 -33.27
CA ARG A 430 -9.69 -6.83 -32.65
C ARG A 430 -9.09 -8.22 -32.83
N MET A 431 -9.50 -9.16 -31.98
CA MET A 431 -9.14 -10.57 -32.16
C MET A 431 -9.74 -11.05 -33.48
N ASP A 432 -8.93 -11.67 -34.33
CA ASP A 432 -9.45 -12.41 -35.47
C ASP A 432 -10.17 -13.69 -35.02
N GLU A 433 -10.90 -14.34 -35.94
CA GLU A 433 -11.69 -15.52 -35.62
C GLU A 433 -10.83 -16.70 -35.12
N VAL A 434 -9.56 -16.76 -35.55
CA VAL A 434 -8.60 -17.78 -35.10
C VAL A 434 -8.23 -17.54 -33.64
N ALA A 435 -7.90 -16.29 -33.27
CA ALA A 435 -7.63 -15.91 -31.89
C ALA A 435 -8.86 -16.14 -30.97
N VAL A 436 -10.09 -15.89 -31.47
CA VAL A 436 -11.33 -16.18 -30.71
C VAL A 436 -11.51 -17.68 -30.47
N ARG A 437 -11.20 -18.52 -31.47
CA ARG A 437 -11.22 -19.97 -31.35
C ARG A 437 -10.28 -20.47 -30.26
N HIS A 438 -9.00 -20.11 -30.34
CA HIS A 438 -8.01 -20.56 -29.37
C HIS A 438 -8.29 -20.03 -27.97
N TRP A 439 -8.82 -18.81 -27.86
CA TRP A 439 -9.30 -18.27 -26.59
C TRP A 439 -10.42 -19.14 -26.01
N LEU A 440 -11.44 -19.51 -26.80
CA LEU A 440 -12.53 -20.37 -26.33
C LEU A 440 -12.03 -21.77 -25.96
N GLU A 441 -11.14 -22.37 -26.75
CA GLU A 441 -10.54 -23.67 -26.44
C GLU A 441 -9.74 -23.65 -25.13
N THR A 442 -9.10 -22.52 -24.82
CA THR A 442 -8.41 -22.32 -23.54
C THR A 442 -9.38 -22.20 -22.38
N GLN A 443 -10.49 -21.48 -22.54
CA GLN A 443 -11.55 -21.43 -21.53
C GLN A 443 -12.23 -22.79 -21.34
N ASP A 444 -12.45 -23.54 -22.42
CA ASP A 444 -13.07 -24.86 -22.35
C ASP A 444 -12.19 -25.89 -21.64
N ARG A 445 -10.86 -25.81 -21.82
CA ARG A 445 -9.90 -26.66 -21.11
C ARG A 445 -9.87 -26.36 -19.61
N SER A 446 -9.93 -25.09 -19.22
CA SER A 446 -9.89 -24.69 -17.80
C SER A 446 -11.24 -24.93 -17.11
N ARG A 447 -12.34 -24.69 -17.83
CA ARG A 447 -13.72 -24.87 -17.35
C ARG A 447 -14.59 -25.43 -18.48
N PRO A 448 -14.72 -26.76 -18.58
CA PRO A 448 -15.47 -27.41 -19.65
C PRO A 448 -16.89 -26.88 -19.81
N VAL A 449 -17.17 -26.38 -21.01
CA VAL A 449 -18.48 -25.89 -21.41
C VAL A 449 -19.43 -27.07 -21.62
N ALA A 450 -20.60 -27.01 -20.99
CA ALA A 450 -21.71 -27.90 -21.30
C ALA A 450 -22.28 -27.50 -22.66
N VAL A 451 -22.19 -28.38 -23.66
CA VAL A 451 -22.77 -28.15 -25.00
C VAL A 451 -24.07 -28.93 -25.15
N ARG A 452 -25.04 -28.41 -25.90
CA ARG A 452 -26.37 -29.05 -26.06
C ARG A 452 -26.28 -30.47 -26.63
N TRP A 453 -25.38 -30.70 -27.59
CA TRP A 453 -25.18 -32.00 -28.22
C TRP A 453 -23.75 -32.51 -28.02
N SER A 454 -23.49 -33.14 -26.87
CA SER A 454 -22.16 -33.65 -26.50
C SER A 454 -21.55 -34.64 -27.49
N GLY A 455 -22.37 -35.44 -28.19
CA GLY A 455 -21.92 -36.38 -29.23
C GLY A 455 -21.37 -35.72 -30.50
N ARG A 456 -21.52 -34.40 -30.66
CA ARG A 456 -20.98 -33.59 -31.77
C ARG A 456 -20.23 -32.36 -31.26
N ARG A 457 -19.51 -32.50 -30.14
CA ARG A 457 -18.86 -31.39 -29.43
C ARG A 457 -18.01 -30.50 -30.36
N ALA A 458 -17.20 -31.08 -31.25
CA ALA A 458 -16.38 -30.29 -32.16
C ALA A 458 -17.21 -29.36 -33.06
N GLU A 459 -18.27 -29.87 -33.70
CA GLU A 459 -19.19 -29.08 -34.52
C GLU A 459 -19.91 -27.99 -33.71
N GLU A 460 -20.27 -28.28 -32.45
CA GLU A 460 -20.92 -27.30 -31.57
C GLU A 460 -19.95 -26.19 -31.13
N ILE A 461 -18.70 -26.54 -30.82
CA ILE A 461 -17.66 -25.55 -30.51
C ILE A 461 -17.44 -24.64 -31.73
N ASP A 462 -17.38 -25.17 -32.94
CA ASP A 462 -17.26 -24.35 -34.16
C ASP A 462 -18.40 -23.34 -34.31
N LYS A 463 -19.64 -23.77 -34.07
CA LYS A 463 -20.81 -22.87 -34.09
C LYS A 463 -20.75 -21.81 -33.00
N ILE A 464 -20.30 -22.18 -31.80
CA ILE A 464 -20.15 -21.26 -30.67
C ILE A 464 -19.06 -20.22 -30.98
N VAL A 465 -17.92 -20.63 -31.56
CA VAL A 465 -16.85 -19.71 -32.00
C VAL A 465 -17.41 -18.69 -33.00
N ALA A 466 -18.10 -19.17 -34.05
CA ALA A 466 -18.63 -18.29 -35.09
C ALA A 466 -19.69 -17.32 -34.51
N ALA A 467 -20.53 -17.78 -33.59
CA ALA A 467 -21.52 -16.95 -32.91
C ALA A 467 -20.89 -15.91 -31.98
N LEU A 468 -19.88 -16.31 -31.18
CA LEU A 468 -19.13 -15.41 -30.30
C LEU A 468 -18.39 -14.34 -31.10
N PHE A 469 -17.72 -14.72 -32.18
CA PHE A 469 -17.06 -13.79 -33.08
C PHE A 469 -18.09 -12.82 -33.70
N LYS A 470 -19.25 -13.31 -34.14
CA LYS A 470 -20.30 -12.47 -34.71
C LYS A 470 -20.85 -11.42 -33.73
N ILE A 471 -21.17 -11.81 -32.48
CA ILE A 471 -21.72 -10.85 -31.50
C ILE A 471 -20.65 -9.90 -30.96
N SER A 472 -19.39 -10.32 -30.88
CA SER A 472 -18.31 -9.52 -30.28
C SER A 472 -17.51 -8.72 -31.29
N GLN A 473 -17.54 -9.12 -32.56
CA GLN A 473 -16.63 -8.67 -33.61
C GLN A 473 -15.15 -8.81 -33.19
N GLY A 474 -14.82 -9.80 -32.34
CA GLY A 474 -13.47 -9.99 -31.81
C GLY A 474 -13.09 -9.05 -30.65
N HIS A 475 -14.06 -8.41 -29.98
CA HIS A 475 -13.79 -7.56 -28.83
C HIS A 475 -13.50 -8.40 -27.57
N PRO A 476 -12.28 -8.39 -26.99
CA PRO A 476 -11.91 -9.29 -25.90
C PRO A 476 -12.79 -9.16 -24.65
N LEU A 477 -13.04 -7.94 -24.19
CA LEU A 477 -13.88 -7.72 -23.01
C LEU A 477 -15.34 -8.18 -23.20
N HIS A 478 -15.90 -8.02 -24.42
CA HIS A 478 -17.24 -8.55 -24.69
C HIS A 478 -17.23 -10.08 -24.71
N LEU A 479 -16.21 -10.72 -25.30
CA LEU A 479 -16.07 -12.19 -25.27
C LEU A 479 -16.07 -12.72 -23.83
N ILE A 480 -15.30 -12.08 -22.93
CA ILE A 480 -15.26 -12.45 -21.51
C ILE A 480 -16.63 -12.30 -20.87
N TYR A 481 -17.31 -11.17 -21.03
CA TYR A 481 -18.65 -10.96 -20.45
C TYR A 481 -19.69 -11.93 -21.00
N ALA A 482 -19.67 -12.19 -22.31
CA ALA A 482 -20.57 -13.14 -22.94
C ALA A 482 -20.35 -14.54 -22.38
N PHE A 483 -19.10 -15.01 -22.34
CA PHE A 483 -18.76 -16.32 -21.81
C PHE A 483 -19.10 -16.47 -20.32
N GLU A 484 -18.73 -15.50 -19.48
CA GLU A 484 -19.05 -15.54 -18.05
C GLU A 484 -20.57 -15.51 -17.80
N GLY A 485 -21.33 -14.71 -18.55
CA GLY A 485 -22.78 -14.69 -18.49
C GLY A 485 -23.41 -16.04 -18.85
N LEU A 486 -22.95 -16.64 -19.96
CA LEU A 486 -23.42 -17.94 -20.42
C LEU A 486 -23.10 -19.05 -19.43
N VAL A 487 -21.87 -19.12 -18.95
CA VAL A 487 -21.44 -20.15 -18.03
C VAL A 487 -22.15 -20.03 -16.67
N ARG A 488 -22.47 -18.81 -16.23
CA ARG A 488 -23.26 -18.58 -15.00
C ARG A 488 -24.74 -18.96 -15.15
N SER A 489 -25.28 -18.93 -16.36
CA SER A 489 -26.66 -19.38 -16.62
C SER A 489 -26.85 -20.88 -16.36
N GLY A 490 -25.77 -21.67 -16.51
CA GLY A 490 -25.80 -23.14 -16.36
C GLY A 490 -26.51 -23.88 -17.49
N GLU A 491 -27.04 -23.17 -18.49
CA GLU A 491 -27.70 -23.76 -19.65
C GLU A 491 -26.69 -24.37 -20.64
N PRO A 492 -27.00 -25.50 -21.30
CA PRO A 492 -26.17 -26.04 -22.35
C PRO A 492 -26.02 -25.05 -23.52
N LEU A 493 -24.79 -24.81 -23.95
CA LEU A 493 -24.47 -23.86 -25.01
C LEU A 493 -24.65 -24.46 -26.40
N ASP A 494 -25.10 -23.61 -27.32
CA ASP A 494 -25.08 -23.77 -28.77
C ASP A 494 -24.95 -22.38 -29.43
N GLY A 495 -24.86 -22.34 -30.76
CA GLY A 495 -24.76 -21.08 -31.49
C GLY A 495 -25.96 -20.13 -31.31
N ASP A 496 -27.18 -20.65 -31.15
CA ASP A 496 -28.40 -19.82 -31.06
C ASP A 496 -28.49 -19.10 -29.71
N VAL A 497 -28.13 -19.78 -28.62
CA VAL A 497 -28.07 -19.20 -27.27
C VAL A 497 -27.05 -18.06 -27.24
N VAL A 498 -25.89 -18.22 -27.89
CA VAL A 498 -24.88 -17.16 -28.00
C VAL A 498 -25.41 -15.98 -28.82
N LEU A 499 -26.06 -16.23 -29.96
CA LEU A 499 -26.62 -15.19 -30.82
C LEU A 499 -27.74 -14.37 -30.16
N ALA A 500 -28.38 -14.90 -29.11
CA ALA A 500 -29.40 -14.18 -28.35
C ALA A 500 -28.81 -13.08 -27.44
N LEU A 501 -27.51 -13.11 -27.15
CA LEU A 501 -26.84 -12.11 -26.33
C LEU A 501 -26.79 -10.73 -27.02
N PRO A 502 -26.64 -9.63 -26.26
CA PRO A 502 -26.51 -8.30 -26.84
C PRO A 502 -25.28 -8.20 -27.75
N PRO A 503 -25.42 -7.76 -29.01
CA PRO A 503 -24.27 -7.63 -29.91
C PRO A 503 -23.47 -6.34 -29.65
N CYS A 504 -22.23 -6.34 -30.16
CA CYS A 504 -21.30 -5.22 -30.21
C CYS A 504 -20.89 -4.99 -31.69
N PRO A 505 -21.82 -4.51 -32.55
CA PRO A 505 -21.69 -4.57 -34.01
C PRO A 505 -20.59 -3.64 -34.56
N ASP A 506 -20.36 -2.51 -33.89
CA ASP A 506 -19.30 -1.55 -34.20
C ASP A 506 -17.95 -1.93 -33.54
N GLY A 507 -17.95 -2.98 -32.71
CA GLY A 507 -16.80 -3.34 -31.91
C GLY A 507 -16.46 -2.30 -30.85
N ASP A 508 -17.40 -1.48 -30.38
CA ASP A 508 -17.23 -0.60 -29.22
C ASP A 508 -17.97 -1.17 -27.99
N ILE A 509 -17.24 -1.41 -26.90
CA ILE A 509 -17.82 -1.91 -25.65
C ILE A 509 -18.94 -1.00 -25.11
N ARG A 510 -18.93 0.31 -25.41
CA ARG A 510 -20.01 1.22 -25.00
C ARG A 510 -21.34 0.88 -25.67
N THR A 511 -21.33 0.39 -26.90
CA THR A 511 -22.54 -0.07 -27.61
C THR A 511 -23.08 -1.36 -26.99
N TYR A 512 -22.19 -2.25 -26.54
CA TYR A 512 -22.57 -3.40 -25.72
C TYR A 512 -23.21 -2.96 -24.38
N TYR A 513 -22.59 -2.03 -23.65
CA TYR A 513 -23.14 -1.51 -22.39
C TYR A 513 -24.51 -0.88 -22.56
N LYS A 514 -24.71 -0.07 -23.60
CA LYS A 514 -26.02 0.51 -23.93
C LYS A 514 -27.08 -0.57 -24.18
N SER A 515 -26.73 -1.62 -24.93
CA SER A 515 -27.63 -2.72 -25.23
C SER A 515 -27.96 -3.56 -23.99
N LEU A 516 -26.95 -3.82 -23.14
CA LEU A 516 -27.12 -4.50 -21.87
C LEU A 516 -28.01 -3.70 -20.92
N TRP A 517 -27.76 -2.40 -20.80
CA TRP A 517 -28.50 -1.49 -19.93
C TRP A 517 -30.00 -1.52 -20.21
N ILE A 518 -30.39 -1.53 -21.49
CA ILE A 518 -31.80 -1.60 -21.91
C ILE A 518 -32.47 -2.92 -21.45
N ARG A 519 -31.70 -4.01 -21.40
CA ARG A 519 -32.23 -5.35 -21.07
C ARG A 519 -32.29 -5.66 -19.58
N ILE A 520 -31.33 -5.17 -18.78
CA ILE A 520 -31.32 -5.42 -17.34
C ILE A 520 -32.44 -4.65 -16.62
N ALA A 521 -32.95 -5.24 -15.54
CA ALA A 521 -34.04 -4.68 -14.74
C ALA A 521 -33.59 -3.44 -13.95
N GLU A 522 -34.57 -2.61 -13.54
CA GLU A 522 -34.32 -1.39 -12.76
C GLU A 522 -33.50 -1.65 -11.48
N PRO A 523 -33.76 -2.72 -10.67
CA PRO A 523 -32.93 -3.02 -9.50
C PRO A 523 -31.45 -3.25 -9.85
N SER A 524 -31.16 -3.95 -10.96
CA SER A 524 -29.79 -4.19 -11.43
C SER A 524 -29.11 -2.89 -11.86
N ARG A 525 -29.85 -1.95 -12.46
CA ARG A 525 -29.36 -0.60 -12.80
C ARG A 525 -29.06 0.20 -11.53
N ALA A 526 -29.94 0.15 -10.53
CA ALA A 526 -29.73 0.79 -9.24
C ALA A 526 -28.46 0.28 -8.55
N VAL A 527 -28.19 -1.04 -8.61
CA VAL A 527 -26.92 -1.61 -8.13
C VAL A 527 -25.73 -1.03 -8.89
N LEU A 528 -25.77 -0.94 -10.23
CA LEU A 528 -24.67 -0.34 -10.99
C LEU A 528 -24.44 1.14 -10.64
N HIS A 529 -25.50 1.93 -10.44
CA HIS A 529 -25.38 3.31 -9.97
C HIS A 529 -24.73 3.39 -8.58
N ALA A 530 -25.19 2.57 -7.63
CA ALA A 530 -24.65 2.53 -6.28
C ALA A 530 -23.16 2.12 -6.27
N LEU A 531 -22.80 1.07 -7.01
CA LEU A 531 -21.41 0.60 -7.08
C LEU A 531 -20.50 1.62 -7.77
N ALA A 532 -20.96 2.25 -8.86
CA ALA A 532 -20.18 3.25 -9.57
C ALA A 532 -20.04 4.56 -8.76
N GLY A 533 -21.05 4.95 -7.97
CA GLY A 533 -21.04 6.17 -7.17
C GLY A 533 -20.32 6.04 -5.82
N SER A 534 -19.99 4.82 -5.38
CA SER A 534 -19.34 4.58 -4.08
C SER A 534 -17.82 4.68 -4.17
N ASP A 535 -17.20 5.32 -3.18
CA ASP A 535 -15.75 5.39 -3.01
C ASP A 535 -15.15 4.17 -2.30
N PHE A 536 -15.95 3.10 -2.15
CA PHE A 536 -15.56 1.85 -1.50
C PHE A 536 -16.18 0.65 -2.22
N PHE A 537 -15.58 -0.52 -2.03
CA PHE A 537 -16.08 -1.77 -2.60
C PHE A 537 -17.09 -2.44 -1.67
N TRP A 538 -18.17 -2.93 -2.27
CA TRP A 538 -19.27 -3.50 -1.53
C TRP A 538 -19.10 -5.01 -1.36
N PRO A 539 -19.14 -5.55 -0.13
CA PRO A 539 -19.29 -6.98 0.05
C PRO A 539 -20.57 -7.48 -0.66
N SER A 540 -20.53 -8.67 -1.25
CA SER A 540 -21.68 -9.25 -1.98
C SER A 540 -22.96 -9.29 -1.13
N ALA A 541 -22.84 -9.63 0.15
CA ALA A 541 -23.94 -9.60 1.11
C ALA A 541 -24.45 -8.17 1.35
N GLY A 542 -23.55 -7.18 1.39
CA GLY A 542 -23.88 -5.77 1.55
C GLY A 542 -24.72 -5.24 0.38
N ILE A 543 -24.38 -5.62 -0.86
CA ILE A 543 -25.16 -5.24 -2.06
C ILE A 543 -26.59 -5.75 -1.94
N ARG A 544 -26.76 -7.05 -1.66
CA ARG A 544 -28.08 -7.70 -1.54
C ARG A 544 -28.91 -7.11 -0.42
N GLN A 545 -28.28 -6.82 0.71
CA GLN A 545 -28.97 -6.27 1.88
C GLN A 545 -29.32 -4.79 1.72
N CYS A 546 -28.49 -4.00 1.04
CA CYS A 546 -28.64 -2.54 1.00
C CYS A 546 -29.38 -2.04 -0.23
N ILE A 547 -29.15 -2.67 -1.39
CA ILE A 547 -29.60 -2.16 -2.68
C ILE A 547 -30.57 -3.17 -3.31
N GLY A 548 -30.11 -4.40 -3.52
CA GLY A 548 -30.94 -5.45 -4.12
C GLY A 548 -30.15 -6.57 -4.77
N GLU A 549 -30.87 -7.45 -5.46
CA GLU A 549 -30.30 -8.54 -6.23
C GLU A 549 -29.52 -8.03 -7.44
N PHE A 550 -28.37 -8.65 -7.70
CA PHE A 550 -27.46 -8.23 -8.77
C PHE A 550 -27.08 -9.38 -9.71
N GLY A 551 -27.85 -10.48 -9.69
CA GLY A 551 -27.56 -11.67 -10.50
C GLY A 551 -27.41 -11.37 -11.99
N GLU A 552 -28.23 -10.47 -12.53
CA GLU A 552 -28.19 -10.05 -13.95
C GLU A 552 -26.92 -9.30 -14.36
N ILE A 553 -26.15 -8.79 -13.40
CA ILE A 553 -24.90 -8.04 -13.64
C ILE A 553 -23.70 -8.70 -12.97
N ALA A 554 -23.88 -9.87 -12.35
CA ALA A 554 -22.81 -10.54 -11.59
C ALA A 554 -21.61 -10.94 -12.46
N PHE A 555 -21.80 -11.12 -13.76
CA PHE A 555 -20.72 -11.40 -14.73
C PHE A 555 -19.87 -10.16 -15.07
N LEU A 556 -20.33 -8.95 -14.71
CA LEU A 556 -19.57 -7.71 -14.85
C LEU A 556 -18.65 -7.45 -13.65
N LEU A 557 -18.80 -8.24 -12.58
CA LEU A 557 -18.16 -8.03 -11.29
C LEU A 557 -17.26 -9.20 -10.92
N GLU A 558 -16.18 -8.91 -10.21
CA GLU A 558 -15.25 -9.89 -9.67
C GLU A 558 -15.22 -9.77 -8.14
N PRO A 559 -15.26 -10.90 -7.39
CA PRO A 559 -15.11 -10.86 -5.95
C PRO A 559 -13.64 -10.66 -5.56
N HIS A 560 -13.38 -9.66 -4.73
CA HIS A 560 -12.08 -9.39 -4.11
C HIS A 560 -12.21 -9.38 -2.58
N ASN A 561 -11.07 -9.41 -1.87
CA ASN A 561 -11.06 -9.37 -0.39
C ASN A 561 -11.72 -8.08 0.15
N SER A 562 -11.62 -7.00 -0.61
CA SER A 562 -12.18 -5.67 -0.29
C SER A 562 -13.67 -5.54 -0.63
N GLY A 563 -14.23 -6.46 -1.42
CA GLY A 563 -15.61 -6.43 -1.89
C GLY A 563 -15.73 -6.79 -3.36
N MET A 564 -16.90 -6.54 -3.95
CA MET A 564 -17.14 -6.69 -5.39
C MET A 564 -16.53 -5.51 -6.14
N VAL A 565 -15.68 -5.81 -7.11
CA VAL A 565 -15.04 -4.83 -8.00
C VAL A 565 -15.56 -5.03 -9.43
N PRO A 566 -15.54 -4.00 -10.30
CA PRO A 566 -15.84 -4.22 -11.71
C PRO A 566 -14.71 -5.05 -12.33
N PHE A 567 -15.06 -6.08 -13.11
CA PHE A 567 -14.07 -6.87 -13.86
C PHE A 567 -13.22 -5.97 -14.77
N HIS A 568 -13.83 -4.94 -15.35
CA HIS A 568 -13.11 -3.87 -16.05
C HIS A 568 -13.73 -2.51 -15.74
N GLY A 569 -12.92 -1.54 -15.31
CA GLY A 569 -13.38 -0.23 -14.84
C GLY A 569 -14.21 0.61 -15.84
N SER A 570 -14.14 0.28 -17.14
CA SER A 570 -14.93 1.00 -18.17
C SER A 570 -16.44 0.92 -17.97
N ILE A 571 -16.98 -0.11 -17.29
CA ILE A 571 -18.41 -0.16 -16.99
C ILE A 571 -18.81 0.94 -16.00
N PHE A 572 -18.04 1.15 -14.93
CA PHE A 572 -18.34 2.21 -13.96
C PHE A 572 -18.09 3.60 -14.53
N ALA A 573 -17.04 3.77 -15.34
CA ALA A 573 -16.83 5.02 -16.08
C ALA A 573 -18.04 5.33 -16.97
N TRP A 574 -18.50 4.35 -17.76
CA TRP A 574 -19.68 4.51 -18.61
C TRP A 574 -20.95 4.82 -17.80
N VAL A 575 -21.15 4.19 -16.64
CA VAL A 575 -22.29 4.49 -15.75
C VAL A 575 -22.23 5.92 -15.21
N ARG A 576 -21.05 6.40 -14.78
CA ARG A 576 -20.86 7.77 -14.25
C ARG A 576 -21.07 8.86 -15.30
N GLU A 577 -20.77 8.56 -16.56
CA GLU A 577 -20.96 9.47 -17.70
C GLU A 577 -22.43 9.63 -18.10
N ARG A 578 -23.35 8.83 -17.54
CA ARG A 578 -24.77 8.94 -17.86
C ARG A 578 -25.41 10.14 -17.17
N ASP A 579 -26.31 10.81 -17.88
CA ASP A 579 -27.05 11.98 -17.38
C ASP A 579 -27.89 11.67 -16.12
N ASP A 580 -28.40 10.43 -16.01
CA ASP A 580 -29.24 9.97 -14.89
C ASP A 580 -28.43 9.50 -13.67
N HIS A 581 -27.10 9.43 -13.74
CA HIS A 581 -26.29 8.81 -12.69
C HIS A 581 -26.35 9.54 -11.37
N LYS A 582 -26.15 10.86 -11.41
CA LYS A 582 -26.08 11.69 -10.20
C LYS A 582 -27.39 11.62 -9.42
N GLU A 583 -28.52 11.83 -10.10
CA GLU A 583 -29.85 11.78 -9.48
C GLU A 583 -30.14 10.38 -8.93
N SER A 584 -29.87 9.33 -9.71
CA SER A 584 -30.12 7.94 -9.28
C SER A 584 -29.29 7.57 -8.05
N TYR A 585 -28.02 7.99 -7.99
CA TYR A 585 -27.15 7.72 -6.85
C TYR A 585 -27.58 8.50 -5.60
N GLU A 586 -27.95 9.78 -5.75
CA GLU A 586 -28.45 10.62 -4.65
C GLU A 586 -29.73 10.07 -4.01
N VAL A 587 -30.61 9.45 -4.81
CA VAL A 587 -31.84 8.79 -4.32
C VAL A 587 -31.53 7.54 -3.50
N LEU A 588 -30.49 6.77 -3.87
CA LEU A 588 -30.09 5.55 -3.17
C LEU A 588 -29.33 5.83 -1.86
N LEU A 589 -28.67 6.99 -1.77
CA LEU A 589 -27.74 7.33 -0.68
C LEU A 589 -28.38 7.30 0.73
N PRO A 590 -29.58 7.86 0.97
CA PRO A 590 -30.21 7.82 2.30
C PRO A 590 -30.46 6.40 2.79
N ASP A 591 -30.92 5.51 1.91
CA ASP A 591 -31.21 4.11 2.23
C ASP A 591 -29.92 3.31 2.49
N ILE A 592 -28.90 3.54 1.66
CA ILE A 592 -27.55 3.03 1.87
C ILE A 592 -27.02 3.42 3.26
N VAL A 593 -27.06 4.72 3.59
CA VAL A 593 -26.56 5.24 4.88
C VAL A 593 -27.37 4.70 6.05
N ALA A 594 -28.71 4.64 5.93
CA ALA A 594 -29.58 4.14 6.98
C ALA A 594 -29.34 2.65 7.28
N ARG A 595 -29.12 1.84 6.25
CA ARG A 595 -28.85 0.40 6.39
C ARG A 595 -27.43 0.13 6.93
N LEU A 596 -26.42 0.84 6.43
CA LEU A 596 -25.04 0.76 6.94
C LEU A 596 -24.96 1.12 8.43
N LYS A 597 -25.75 2.09 8.90
CA LYS A 597 -25.87 2.45 10.33
C LYS A 597 -26.49 1.34 11.17
N LYS A 598 -27.46 0.58 10.64
CA LYS A 598 -28.12 -0.53 11.34
C LYS A 598 -27.26 -1.80 11.42
N THR A 599 -26.38 -2.03 10.47
CA THR A 599 -25.45 -3.18 10.43
C THR A 599 -24.17 -2.97 11.24
N ARG A 600 -24.03 -1.85 11.95
CA ARG A 600 -22.91 -1.62 12.86
C ARG A 600 -23.04 -2.62 14.03
N PRO A 601 -22.03 -3.46 14.32
CA PRO A 601 -22.10 -4.34 15.47
C PRO A 601 -22.31 -3.48 16.73
N SER A 602 -23.27 -3.88 17.57
CA SER A 602 -23.55 -3.26 18.86
C SER A 602 -22.32 -3.39 19.75
N THR A 603 -21.42 -2.40 19.72
CA THR A 603 -20.56 -2.13 20.87
C THR A 603 -21.49 -1.66 21.97
N GLY A 604 -21.60 -2.46 23.04
CA GLY A 604 -22.59 -2.30 24.10
C GLY A 604 -22.74 -0.87 24.60
N ASP A 605 -23.99 -0.42 24.66
CA ASP A 605 -24.40 0.85 25.22
C ASP A 605 -24.07 0.92 26.71
N GLY A 606 -23.25 1.91 27.07
CA GLY A 606 -23.24 2.53 28.39
C GLY A 606 -23.92 3.89 28.27
N ASP A 607 -25.10 3.97 28.85
CA ASP A 607 -26.06 5.07 28.91
C ASP A 607 -25.45 6.44 29.27
N GLY A 608 -26.02 7.54 28.75
CA GLY A 608 -25.62 8.89 29.15
C GLY A 608 -25.89 10.03 28.16
N SER A 609 -27.17 10.32 27.90
CA SER A 609 -27.74 11.63 27.55
C SER A 609 -26.83 12.73 26.97
N GLY A 610 -27.07 13.10 25.71
CA GLY A 610 -26.58 14.37 25.15
C GLY A 610 -26.91 14.52 23.68
N SER A 611 -28.12 14.96 23.35
CA SER A 611 -28.48 15.36 21.98
C SER A 611 -27.60 16.52 21.49
N PRO A 612 -27.05 16.46 20.26
CA PRO A 612 -26.72 17.66 19.51
C PRO A 612 -27.66 17.78 18.31
N ARG A 613 -28.34 18.93 18.23
CA ARG A 613 -29.08 19.37 17.06
C ARG A 613 -28.15 19.41 15.84
N LEU A 614 -28.54 18.75 14.75
CA LEU A 614 -27.96 18.96 13.43
C LEU A 614 -28.47 20.32 12.90
N VAL A 615 -27.54 21.26 12.67
CA VAL A 615 -27.76 22.44 11.82
C VAL A 615 -27.11 22.13 10.48
N PRO A 616 -27.81 22.27 9.34
CA PRO A 616 -27.22 22.09 8.01
C PRO A 616 -26.79 23.45 7.44
N GLU A 617 -25.51 23.67 7.14
CA GLU A 617 -25.09 24.77 6.27
C GLU A 617 -24.01 24.33 5.26
N THR A 618 -24.49 24.21 4.01
CA THR A 618 -23.92 24.52 2.68
C THR A 618 -22.40 24.40 2.38
N PRO A 619 -22.03 23.85 1.20
CA PRO A 619 -20.65 23.78 0.72
C PRO A 619 -20.16 25.12 0.12
N PRO A 620 -18.84 25.43 0.18
CA PRO A 620 -18.31 26.63 -0.44
C PRO A 620 -18.14 26.45 -1.95
N LEU A 621 -18.55 27.47 -2.69
CA LEU A 621 -18.20 27.73 -4.08
C LEU A 621 -16.70 28.09 -4.16
N PHE A 622 -15.91 27.29 -4.89
CA PHE A 622 -15.03 27.65 -6.02
C PHE A 622 -14.09 26.50 -6.37
#